data_AF-A0A812NG26-F1
#
_entry.id   AF-A0A812NG26-F1
#
_cell.length_a   1.000
_cell.length_b   1.000
_cell.length_c   1.000
_cell.angle_alpha   90.00
_cell.angle_beta   90.00
_cell.angle_gamma   90.00
#
_symmetry.space_group_name_H-M   'P 1'
#
loop_
_entity.id
_entity.type
_entity.pdbx_description
1 polymer ?
#
loop_
_entity_poly.entity_id
_entity_poly.type
_entity_poly.pdbx_seq_one_letter_code
_entity_poly.pdbx_strand_id
1 'polypeptide(L)' 'YFDYDPRLAWAFWKFRHQAYTHGAPHDGYRLLAQWGQKMKYGCFSVTSNIDGHWERTEGIGEKRVYECHGALTR' A
#
# COMPACT_ATOMS: atom_id res chain seq x y z
N TYR A 1 7.40 12.85 -17.25
CA TYR A 1 7.93 13.95 -16.41
C TYR A 1 9.39 13.74 -16.07
N PHE A 2 9.82 12.56 -15.65
CA PHE A 2 11.24 12.33 -15.32
C PHE A 2 12.21 12.73 -16.43
N ASP A 3 11.89 12.48 -17.70
CA ASP A 3 12.76 12.82 -18.83
C ASP A 3 12.77 14.31 -19.21
N TYR A 4 11.76 15.08 -18.76
CA TYR A 4 11.55 16.47 -19.20
C TYR A 4 11.72 17.50 -18.06
N ASP A 5 11.24 17.18 -16.86
CA ASP A 5 11.48 17.93 -15.63
C ASP A 5 11.56 16.96 -14.44
N PRO A 6 12.74 16.39 -14.18
CA PRO A 6 12.93 15.43 -13.09
C PRO A 6 12.68 16.05 -11.72
N ARG A 7 12.88 17.36 -11.53
CA ARG A 7 12.64 18.02 -10.24
C ARG A 7 11.16 18.01 -9.90
N LEU A 8 10.29 18.34 -10.86
CA LEU A 8 8.85 18.28 -10.67
C LEU A 8 8.37 16.86 -10.43
N ALA A 9 8.90 15.88 -11.18
CA ALA A 9 8.56 14.47 -10.99
C ALA A 9 8.90 14.00 -9.56
N TRP A 10 10.10 14.30 -9.07
CA TRP A 10 10.50 13.96 -7.71
C TRP A 10 9.73 14.73 -6.64
N ALA A 11 9.40 16.00 -6.86
CA ALA A 11 8.58 16.78 -5.94
C ALA A 11 7.18 16.17 -5.76
N PHE A 12 6.56 15.74 -6.86
CA PHE A 12 5.28 15.02 -6.84
C PHE A 12 5.39 13.73 -6.02
N TRP A 13 6.38 12.88 -6.31
CA TRP A 13 6.53 11.60 -5.61
C TRP A 13 6.90 11.76 -4.14
N LYS A 14 7.70 12.77 -3.77
CA LYS A 14 7.94 13.13 -2.37
C LYS A 14 6.63 13.49 -1.65
N PHE A 15 5.79 14.31 -2.27
CA PHE A 15 4.49 14.68 -1.70
C PHE A 15 3.59 13.45 -1.51
N ARG A 16 3.53 12.55 -2.50
CA ARG A 16 2.76 11.28 -2.39
C ARG A 16 3.33 10.36 -1.31
N HIS A 17 4.64 10.20 -1.25
CA HIS A 17 5.31 9.39 -0.23
C HIS A 17 4.95 9.89 1.17
N GLN A 18 5.05 11.20 1.40
CA GLN A 18 4.63 11.80 2.66
C GLN A 18 3.15 11.53 2.97
N ALA A 19 2.24 11.71 2.01
CA ALA A 19 0.83 11.43 2.23
C ALA A 19 0.56 9.97 2.62
N TYR A 20 1.22 9.01 1.97
CA TYR A 20 0.99 7.58 2.23
C TYR A 20 1.60 7.10 3.54
N THR A 21 2.80 7.58 3.89
CA THR A 21 3.46 7.18 5.15
C THR A 21 2.79 7.79 6.37
N HIS A 22 2.28 9.01 6.28
CA HIS A 22 1.57 9.66 7.40
C HIS A 22 0.09 9.24 7.49
N GLY A 23 -0.55 8.91 6.36
CA GLY A 23 -1.91 8.38 6.36
C GLY A 23 -1.98 7.01 7.04
N ALA A 24 -3.08 6.75 7.75
CA ALA A 24 -3.39 5.42 8.27
C ALA A 24 -4.25 4.63 7.26
N PRO A 25 -4.14 3.29 7.21
CA PRO A 25 -5.09 2.46 6.50
C PRO A 25 -6.50 2.77 6.96
N HIS A 26 -7.40 3.07 6.03
CA HIS A 26 -8.81 3.28 6.38
C HIS A 26 -9.47 1.96 6.82
N ASP A 27 -10.63 2.06 7.48
CA ASP A 27 -11.31 0.90 8.08
C ASP A 27 -11.61 -0.26 7.12
N GLY A 28 -11.71 0.01 5.82
CA GLY A 28 -11.96 -1.02 4.81
C GLY A 28 -10.86 -2.09 4.78
N TYR A 29 -9.60 -1.69 4.95
CA TYR A 29 -8.48 -2.63 5.06
C TYR A 29 -8.65 -3.57 6.25
N ARG A 30 -8.96 -3.01 7.43
CA ARG A 30 -9.19 -3.77 8.66
C ARG A 30 -10.37 -4.73 8.52
N LEU A 31 -11.48 -4.29 7.96
CA LEU A 31 -12.67 -5.12 7.77
C LEU A 31 -12.39 -6.32 6.86
N LEU A 32 -11.72 -6.07 5.73
CA LEU A 32 -11.35 -7.13 4.79
C LEU A 32 -10.33 -8.10 5.40
N ALA A 33 -9.35 -7.60 6.16
CA ALA A 33 -8.40 -8.44 6.89
C ALA A 33 -9.11 -9.35 7.91
N GLN A 34 -10.05 -8.80 8.70
CA GLN A 34 -10.84 -9.55 9.67
C GLN A 34 -11.70 -10.64 9.03
N TRP A 35 -12.31 -10.35 7.87
CA TRP A 35 -13.08 -11.36 7.14
C TRP A 35 -12.16 -12.45 6.57
N GLY A 36 -11.04 -12.06 5.96
CA GLY A 36 -10.08 -12.99 5.40
C GLY A 36 -9.46 -13.91 6.45
N GLN A 37 -9.16 -13.43 7.66
CA GLN A 37 -8.65 -14.25 8.77
C GLN A 37 -9.59 -15.40 9.19
N LYS A 38 -10.90 -15.26 8.93
CA LYS A 38 -11.89 -16.31 9.19
C LYS A 38 -11.96 -17.36 8.08
N MET A 39 -11.31 -17.12 6.94
CA MET A 39 -11.30 -18.03 5.81
C MET A 39 -10.22 -19.09 5.97
N LYS A 40 -10.43 -20.27 5.38
CA LYS A 40 -9.53 -21.44 5.49
C LYS A 40 -8.05 -21.13 5.21
N TYR A 41 -7.77 -20.21 4.28
CA TYR A 41 -6.41 -19.85 3.87
C TYR A 41 -5.96 -18.46 4.34
N GLY A 42 -6.78 -17.81 5.17
CA GLY A 42 -6.55 -16.44 5.61
C GLY A 42 -6.81 -15.41 4.51
N CYS A 43 -6.16 -14.25 4.64
CA CYS A 43 -6.21 -13.17 3.66
C CYS A 43 -4.89 -13.09 2.88
N PHE A 44 -4.96 -12.78 1.59
CA PHE A 44 -3.83 -12.40 0.75
C PHE A 44 -4.28 -11.28 -0.18
N SER A 45 -3.56 -10.15 -0.19
CA SER A 45 -3.89 -9.01 -1.03
C SER A 45 -3.09 -9.04 -2.31
N VAL A 46 -3.77 -9.01 -3.45
CA VAL A 46 -3.18 -8.68 -4.76
C VAL A 46 -3.72 -7.31 -5.13
N THR A 47 -2.84 -6.32 -5.29
CA THR A 47 -3.28 -4.94 -5.48
C THR A 47 -2.41 -4.19 -6.49
N SER A 48 -3.05 -3.24 -7.17
CA SER A 48 -2.40 -2.22 -7.99
C SER A 48 -2.09 -0.94 -7.21
N ASN A 49 -2.52 -0.85 -5.94
CA ASN A 49 -2.20 0.27 -5.07
C ASN A 49 -0.70 0.25 -4.73
N ILE A 50 -0.16 1.44 -4.48
CA ILE A 50 1.27 1.66 -4.20
C ILE A 50 1.48 2.35 -2.84
N ASP A 51 0.44 2.36 -1.99
CA ASP A 51 0.37 3.14 -0.74
C ASP A 51 0.96 2.42 0.49
N GLY A 52 1.22 1.11 0.41
CA GLY A 52 1.73 0.30 1.51
C GLY A 52 0.73 0.06 2.66
N HIS A 53 -0.56 0.36 2.48
CA HIS A 53 -1.54 0.28 3.57
C HIS A 53 -1.91 -1.15 3.96
N TRP A 54 -1.89 -2.09 3.03
CA TRP A 54 -2.13 -3.52 3.32
C TRP A 54 -1.08 -4.09 4.28
N GLU A 55 0.20 -3.75 4.11
CA GLU A 55 1.28 -4.26 4.96
C GLU A 55 1.16 -3.71 6.40
N ARG A 56 0.68 -2.48 6.53
CA ARG A 56 0.40 -1.81 7.81
C ARG A 56 -0.91 -2.24 8.45
N THR A 57 -1.71 -3.05 7.76
CA THR A 57 -2.97 -3.58 8.29
C THR A 57 -2.71 -4.80 9.16
N GLU A 58 -3.24 -4.78 10.38
CA GLU A 58 -3.05 -5.84 11.36
C GLU A 58 -3.46 -7.22 10.81
N GLY A 59 -2.54 -8.19 10.94
CA GLY A 59 -2.76 -9.59 10.56
C GLY A 59 -2.67 -9.89 9.06
N ILE A 60 -2.17 -8.96 8.24
CA ILE A 60 -1.77 -9.22 6.84
C ILE A 60 -0.25 -9.45 6.78
N GLY A 61 0.54 -8.41 7.06
CA GLY A 61 2.01 -8.44 6.96
C GLY A 61 2.53 -8.58 5.52
N GLU A 62 3.80 -8.23 5.31
CA GLU A 62 4.44 -8.12 3.98
C GLU A 62 4.35 -9.40 3.13
N LYS A 63 4.43 -10.58 3.76
CA LYS A 63 4.40 -11.88 3.06
C LYS A 63 3.03 -12.23 2.47
N ARG A 64 1.98 -11.45 2.77
CA ARG A 64 0.61 -11.67 2.30
C ARG A 64 0.11 -10.56 1.37
N VAL A 65 1.03 -9.78 0.81
CA VAL A 65 0.72 -8.69 -0.13
C VAL A 65 1.56 -8.87 -1.40
N TYR A 66 0.90 -8.76 -2.55
CA TYR A 66 1.55 -8.65 -3.85
C TYR A 66 1.11 -7.34 -4.51
N GLU A 67 2.04 -6.39 -4.61
CA GLU A 67 1.84 -5.08 -5.22
C GLU A 67 2.36 -5.09 -6.65
N CYS A 68 1.47 -5.25 -7.64
CA CYS A 68 1.89 -5.45 -9.03
C CYS A 68 2.50 -4.20 -9.69
N HIS A 69 2.26 -3.02 -9.13
CA HIS A 69 2.85 -1.75 -9.56
C HIS A 69 4.04 -1.30 -8.68
N GLY A 70 4.47 -2.14 -7.74
CA GLY A 70 5.45 -1.79 -6.72
C GLY A 70 4.87 -0.98 -5.56
N ALA A 71 5.74 -0.54 -4.66
CA ALA A 71 5.39 0.23 -3.47
C ALA A 71 6.12 1.57 -3.50
N LEU A 72 5.41 2.68 -3.26
CA LEU A 72 6.09 3.97 -3.12
C LEU A 72 6.82 4.09 -1.78
N THR A 73 6.42 3.33 -0.77
CA THR A 73 6.93 3.40 0.60
C THR A 73 8.18 2.55 0.84
N ARG A 74 8.83 2.05 -0.22
CA ARG A 74 10.03 1.19 -0.18
C ARG A 74 11.13 1.68 -1.10
#